data_AF-A0A4Z1R221-F1
#
_entry.id   AF-A0A4Z1R221-F1
#
_cell.length_a   1.000
_cell.length_b   1.000
_cell.length_c   1.000
_cell.angle_alpha   90.00
_cell.angle_beta   90.00
_cell.angle_gamma   90.00
#
_symmetry.space_group_name_H-M   'P 1'
#
loop_
_entity.id
_entity.type
_entity.pdbx_description
1 polymer ?
#
loop_
_entity_poly.entity_id
_entity_poly.type
_entity_poly.pdbx_seq_one_letter_code
_entity_poly.pdbx_strand_id
1 'polypeptide(L)'
;MTRTRAYLLLGPVAFVWFFAWILLLDLLRPEYTSAHKAVSELGAIGAPHMWAMNLFGFIATGVMLMLAARGYRAVIPQRSRFPAAMLWLTGLLFALTAVPIAMAPDGDPDRSAPITQVHLLISQLGLLPWLIALLVLMTRFGDRAHRPLALISLLTVVAFIGVIVLYAAGVGATTPGLMQRLWFAVVLGWFAAAGLWLAVGQGAGARHAVVGEGRG
;
A
#
# COMPACT_ATOMS: atom_id res chain seq x y z
N MET A 1 8.47 -23.37 -5.22
CA MET A 1 7.66 -22.36 -5.93
C MET A 1 6.46 -21.83 -5.13
N THR A 2 5.82 -22.60 -4.25
CA THR A 2 4.60 -22.20 -3.51
C THR A 2 4.81 -21.01 -2.57
N ARG A 3 5.92 -20.95 -1.81
CA ARG A 3 6.17 -19.89 -0.82
C ARG A 3 6.33 -18.49 -1.43
N THR A 4 7.07 -18.35 -2.53
CA THR A 4 7.24 -17.07 -3.22
C THR A 4 5.91 -16.55 -3.75
N ARG A 5 5.11 -17.44 -4.36
CA ARG A 5 3.78 -17.10 -4.86
C ARG A 5 2.85 -16.65 -3.73
N ALA A 6 2.87 -17.35 -2.59
CA ALA A 6 2.09 -16.96 -1.42
C ALA A 6 2.45 -15.54 -0.94
N TYR A 7 3.75 -15.21 -0.89
CA TYR A 7 4.19 -13.85 -0.55
C TYR A 7 3.75 -12.80 -1.57
N LEU A 8 3.85 -13.07 -2.87
CA LEU A 8 3.37 -12.14 -3.91
C LEU A 8 1.86 -11.87 -3.79
N LEU A 9 1.08 -12.89 -3.43
CA LEU A 9 -0.37 -12.76 -3.24
C LEU A 9 -0.75 -12.00 -1.95
N LEU A 10 0.18 -11.70 -1.05
CA LEU A 10 -0.11 -10.83 0.08
C LEU A 10 -0.35 -9.38 -0.34
N GLY A 11 0.13 -8.94 -1.50
CA GLY A 11 -0.20 -7.62 -2.07
C GLY A 11 -1.70 -7.42 -2.29
N PRO A 12 -2.37 -8.25 -3.12
CA PRO A 12 -3.81 -8.15 -3.34
C PRO A 12 -4.62 -8.46 -2.07
N VAL A 13 -4.16 -9.38 -1.21
CA VAL A 13 -4.81 -9.64 0.08
C VAL A 13 -4.75 -8.39 0.96
N ALA A 14 -3.60 -7.72 1.08
CA ALA A 14 -3.45 -6.49 1.85
C ALA A 14 -4.38 -5.37 1.35
N PHE A 15 -4.54 -5.23 0.03
CA PHE A 15 -5.47 -4.26 -0.56
C PHE A 15 -6.91 -4.53 -0.09
N VAL A 16 -7.42 -5.74 -0.29
CA VAL A 16 -8.79 -6.09 0.10
C VAL A 16 -8.97 -6.01 1.62
N TRP A 17 -7.99 -6.50 2.37
CA TRP A 17 -7.97 -6.52 3.83
C TRP A 17 -8.09 -5.11 4.40
N PHE A 18 -7.27 -4.17 3.94
CA PHE A 18 -7.26 -2.80 4.43
C PHE A 18 -8.60 -2.10 4.22
N PHE A 19 -9.16 -2.20 3.00
CA PHE A 19 -10.45 -1.59 2.69
C PHE A 19 -11.62 -2.28 3.40
N ALA A 20 -11.55 -3.60 3.62
CA ALA A 20 -12.55 -4.32 4.40
C ALA A 20 -12.60 -3.82 5.85
N TRP A 21 -11.45 -3.57 6.47
CA TRP A 21 -11.40 -2.99 7.82
C TRP A 21 -11.90 -1.56 7.87
N ILE A 22 -11.58 -0.72 6.88
CA ILE A 22 -12.15 0.63 6.78
C ILE A 22 -13.68 0.55 6.71
N LEU A 23 -14.21 -0.26 5.80
CA LEU A 23 -15.66 -0.39 5.61
C LEU A 23 -16.35 -0.93 6.86
N LEU A 24 -15.78 -1.96 7.50
CA LEU A 24 -16.34 -2.52 8.72
C LEU A 24 -16.40 -1.48 9.85
N LEU A 25 -15.32 -0.72 10.07
CA LEU A 25 -15.28 0.26 11.15
C LEU A 25 -16.10 1.52 10.85
N ASP A 26 -16.22 1.90 9.57
CA ASP A 26 -17.17 2.93 9.11
C ASP A 26 -18.62 2.53 9.46
N LEU A 27 -19.02 1.28 9.15
CA LEU A 27 -20.35 0.75 9.46
C LEU A 27 -20.65 0.67 10.97
N LEU A 28 -19.63 0.50 11.80
CA LEU A 28 -19.76 0.42 13.26
C LEU A 28 -19.75 1.79 13.94
N ARG A 29 -19.54 2.88 13.19
CA ARG A 29 -19.37 4.23 13.74
C ARG A 29 -20.25 5.24 13.00
N PRO A 30 -21.56 5.36 13.34
CA PRO A 30 -22.53 6.14 12.58
C PRO A 30 -22.18 7.63 12.40
N GLU A 31 -21.40 8.21 13.31
CA GLU A 31 -20.93 9.59 13.24
C GLU A 31 -19.71 9.79 12.32
N TYR A 32 -19.06 8.70 11.92
CA TYR A 32 -17.96 8.72 10.98
C TYR A 32 -18.50 8.69 9.55
N THR A 33 -17.95 9.54 8.69
CA THR A 33 -18.30 9.53 7.26
C THR A 33 -17.04 9.37 6.42
N SER A 34 -16.97 8.29 5.64
CA SER A 34 -15.80 7.97 4.81
C SER A 34 -15.37 9.07 3.82
N ALA A 35 -16.28 9.95 3.41
CA ALA A 35 -15.94 11.05 2.51
C ALA A 35 -15.18 12.20 3.21
N HIS A 36 -15.51 12.48 4.48
CA HIS A 36 -15.01 13.67 5.18
C HIS A 36 -13.98 13.33 6.26
N LYS A 37 -14.15 12.20 6.96
CA LYS A 37 -13.25 11.82 8.05
C LYS A 37 -12.08 10.98 7.54
N ALA A 38 -10.89 11.25 8.09
CA ALA A 38 -9.67 10.52 7.76
C ALA A 38 -9.76 9.07 8.26
N VAL A 39 -9.14 8.14 7.56
CA VAL A 39 -8.96 6.74 7.98
C VAL A 39 -8.22 6.67 9.32
N SER A 40 -7.28 7.58 9.58
CA SER A 40 -6.56 7.65 10.86
C SER A 40 -7.47 7.97 12.05
N GLU A 41 -8.63 8.61 11.84
CA GLU A 41 -9.60 8.87 12.91
C GLU A 41 -10.31 7.60 13.40
N LEU A 42 -10.31 6.52 12.60
CA LEU A 42 -10.78 5.20 13.05
C LEU A 42 -9.81 4.55 14.06
N GLY A 43 -8.54 5.00 14.07
CA GLY A 43 -7.51 4.57 15.01
C GLY A 43 -7.12 5.64 16.03
N ALA A 44 -7.88 6.73 16.15
CA ALA A 44 -7.57 7.83 17.07
C ALA A 44 -7.69 7.41 18.53
N ILE A 45 -6.98 8.11 19.42
CA ILE A 45 -7.09 7.92 20.87
C ILE A 45 -8.54 8.14 21.29
N GLY A 46 -9.13 7.15 21.96
CA GLY A 46 -10.52 7.21 22.44
C GLY A 46 -11.56 6.87 21.37
N ALA A 47 -11.17 6.62 20.11
CA ALA A 47 -12.11 6.16 19.09
C ALA A 47 -12.67 4.77 19.43
N PRO A 48 -13.95 4.49 19.15
CA PRO A 48 -14.51 3.16 19.24
C PRO A 48 -13.66 2.17 18.42
N HIS A 49 -13.30 1.04 19.03
CA HIS A 49 -12.48 0.01 18.38
C HIS A 49 -11.12 0.51 17.84
N MET A 50 -10.49 1.55 18.43
CA MET A 50 -9.21 2.09 17.95
C MET A 50 -8.14 1.02 17.70
N TRP A 51 -8.08 -0.01 18.55
CA TRP A 51 -7.13 -1.10 18.42
C TRP A 51 -7.39 -1.96 17.18
N ALA A 52 -8.63 -2.11 16.75
CA ALA A 52 -8.95 -2.86 15.54
C ALA A 52 -8.34 -2.17 14.31
N MET A 53 -8.49 -0.84 14.18
CA MET A 53 -7.88 -0.10 13.08
C MET A 53 -6.34 -0.12 13.16
N ASN A 54 -5.77 0.11 14.34
CA ASN A 54 -4.31 0.20 14.49
C ASN A 54 -3.63 -1.17 14.31
N LEU A 55 -4.17 -2.24 14.88
CA LEU A 55 -3.58 -3.58 14.77
C LEU A 55 -3.90 -4.25 13.44
N PHE A 56 -5.16 -4.29 13.02
CA PHE A 56 -5.56 -5.02 11.81
C PHE A 56 -5.55 -4.15 10.56
N GLY A 57 -5.99 -2.90 10.66
CA GLY A 57 -5.91 -1.94 9.56
C GLY A 57 -4.46 -1.59 9.23
N PHE A 58 -3.71 -0.99 10.16
CA PHE A 58 -2.36 -0.49 9.86
C PHE A 58 -1.26 -1.57 10.00
N ILE A 59 -1.06 -2.15 11.18
CA ILE A 59 0.06 -3.08 11.42
C ILE A 59 -0.03 -4.32 10.54
N ALA A 60 -1.17 -5.03 10.54
CA ALA A 60 -1.30 -6.27 9.77
C ALA A 60 -1.12 -6.01 8.27
N THR A 61 -1.70 -4.93 7.73
CA THR A 61 -1.48 -4.53 6.34
C THR A 61 0.00 -4.25 6.07
N GLY A 62 0.66 -3.44 6.90
CA GLY A 62 2.09 -3.15 6.74
C GLY A 62 2.97 -4.40 6.75
N VAL A 63 2.67 -5.36 7.64
CA VAL A 63 3.34 -6.67 7.66
C VAL A 63 3.09 -7.46 6.37
N MET A 64 1.86 -7.49 5.85
CA MET A 64 1.56 -8.13 4.56
C MET A 64 2.35 -7.48 3.42
N LEU A 65 2.49 -6.14 3.41
CA LEU A 65 3.30 -5.42 2.41
C LEU A 65 4.79 -5.76 2.51
N MET A 66 5.34 -5.85 3.74
CA MET A 66 6.72 -6.28 3.96
C MET A 66 6.97 -7.70 3.44
N LEU A 67 6.02 -8.61 3.66
CA LEU A 67 6.09 -9.98 3.14
C LEU A 67 5.91 -10.02 1.61
N ALA A 68 5.03 -9.19 1.04
CA ALA A 68 4.90 -9.04 -0.41
C ALA A 68 6.19 -8.54 -1.05
N ALA A 69 6.87 -7.57 -0.43
CA ALA A 69 8.19 -7.11 -0.84
C ALA A 69 9.26 -8.22 -0.78
N ARG A 70 9.14 -9.17 0.16
CA ARG A 70 9.99 -10.38 0.17
C ARG A 70 9.71 -11.30 -1.01
N GLY A 71 8.45 -11.50 -1.37
CA GLY A 71 8.05 -12.22 -2.59
C GLY A 71 8.64 -11.56 -3.84
N TYR A 72 8.53 -10.24 -3.91
CA TYR A 72 9.09 -9.41 -4.97
C TYR A 72 10.62 -9.55 -5.08
N ARG A 73 11.34 -9.50 -3.95
CA ARG A 73 12.80 -9.71 -3.90
C ARG A 73 13.24 -11.05 -4.50
N ALA A 74 12.41 -12.08 -4.39
CA ALA A 74 12.75 -13.42 -4.85
C ALA A 74 12.63 -13.60 -6.37
N VAL A 75 11.92 -12.70 -7.06
CA VAL A 75 11.65 -12.82 -8.50
C VAL A 75 12.42 -11.81 -9.36
N ILE A 76 12.94 -10.76 -8.74
CA ILE A 76 13.80 -9.78 -9.42
C ILE A 76 15.28 -10.21 -9.38
N PRO A 77 16.09 -9.85 -10.39
CA PRO A 77 17.52 -10.14 -10.40
C PRO A 77 18.25 -9.59 -9.16
N GLN A 78 19.25 -10.33 -8.66
CA GLN A 78 20.00 -9.97 -7.44
C GLN A 78 20.59 -8.54 -7.47
N ARG A 79 21.09 -8.11 -8.63
CA ARG A 79 21.64 -6.76 -8.87
C ARG A 79 20.62 -5.62 -8.75
N SER A 80 19.34 -5.93 -8.59
CA SER A 80 18.23 -4.96 -8.57
C SER A 80 17.34 -5.13 -7.34
N ARG A 81 17.91 -5.50 -6.19
CA ARG A 81 17.17 -5.68 -4.94
C ARG A 81 16.76 -4.37 -4.24
N PHE A 82 17.29 -3.24 -4.69
CA PHE A 82 16.99 -1.93 -4.09
C PHE A 82 15.49 -1.58 -4.06
N PRO A 83 14.72 -1.71 -5.16
CA PRO A 83 13.26 -1.53 -5.11
C PRO A 83 12.56 -2.43 -4.08
N ALA A 84 12.99 -3.68 -3.92
CA ALA A 84 12.39 -4.56 -2.92
C ALA A 84 12.66 -4.09 -1.48
N ALA A 85 13.84 -3.56 -1.20
CA ALA A 85 14.17 -2.99 0.10
C ALA A 85 13.34 -1.73 0.38
N MET A 86 13.15 -0.88 -0.62
CA MET A 86 12.30 0.30 -0.52
C MET A 86 10.82 -0.07 -0.29
N LEU A 87 10.29 -1.04 -1.03
CA LEU A 87 8.92 -1.54 -0.80
C LEU A 87 8.74 -2.19 0.57
N TRP A 88 9.77 -2.87 1.08
CA TRP A 88 9.76 -3.39 2.45
C TRP A 88 9.70 -2.26 3.47
N LEU A 89 10.50 -1.20 3.26
CA LEU A 89 10.49 -0.01 4.11
C LEU A 89 9.13 0.72 4.06
N THR A 90 8.47 0.77 2.90
CA THR A 90 7.09 1.23 2.78
C THR A 90 6.15 0.45 3.69
N GLY A 91 6.21 -0.89 3.66
CA GLY A 91 5.39 -1.73 4.53
C GLY A 91 5.66 -1.51 6.02
N LEU A 92 6.93 -1.34 6.40
CA LEU A 92 7.31 -1.00 7.77
C LEU A 92 6.72 0.35 8.19
N LEU A 93 6.89 1.41 7.40
CA LEU A 93 6.37 2.74 7.70
C LEU A 93 4.84 2.75 7.73
N PHE A 94 4.19 1.98 6.86
CA PHE A 94 2.74 1.78 6.90
C PHE A 94 2.27 1.12 8.20
N ALA A 95 3.00 0.13 8.71
CA ALA A 95 2.69 -0.46 10.02
C ALA A 95 2.90 0.56 11.16
N LEU A 96 3.94 1.39 11.07
CA LEU A 96 4.22 2.42 12.07
C LEU A 96 3.22 3.58 12.06
N THR A 97 2.46 3.78 10.97
CA THR A 97 1.29 4.68 10.95
C THR A 97 0.22 4.29 11.99
N ALA A 98 0.28 3.09 12.57
CA ALA A 98 -0.58 2.68 13.69
C ALA A 98 -0.38 3.48 15.00
N VAL A 99 0.63 4.36 15.08
CA VAL A 99 0.71 5.36 16.15
C VAL A 99 -0.58 6.19 16.12
N PRO A 100 -1.41 6.18 17.16
CA PRO A 100 -2.73 6.83 17.11
C PRO A 100 -2.60 8.36 17.09
N ILE A 101 -3.56 9.03 16.47
CA ILE A 101 -3.68 10.50 16.53
C ILE A 101 -4.46 10.93 17.78
N ALA A 102 -4.19 12.13 18.27
CA ALA A 102 -5.03 12.80 19.26
C ALA A 102 -6.14 13.59 18.56
N MET A 103 -7.31 13.65 19.18
CA MET A 103 -8.45 14.45 18.73
C MET A 103 -8.61 15.67 19.63
N ALA A 104 -8.91 16.81 19.02
CA ALA A 104 -9.27 18.04 19.72
C ALA A 104 -10.75 17.98 20.18
N PRO A 105 -11.18 18.86 21.11
CA PRO A 105 -12.57 18.88 21.61
C PRO A 105 -13.63 19.18 20.55
N ASP A 106 -13.24 19.80 19.43
CA ASP A 106 -14.10 20.06 18.27
C ASP A 106 -14.35 18.81 17.40
N GLY A 107 -13.72 17.68 17.73
CA GLY A 107 -13.87 16.42 17.02
C GLY A 107 -12.97 16.27 15.80
N ASP A 108 -12.02 17.19 15.59
CA ASP A 108 -11.01 17.10 14.53
C ASP A 108 -9.64 16.67 15.08
N PRO A 109 -8.72 16.17 14.22
CA PRO A 109 -7.37 15.82 14.66
C PRO A 109 -6.63 17.01 15.26
N ASP A 110 -6.14 16.86 16.50
CA ASP A 110 -5.26 17.85 17.12
C ASP A 110 -3.88 17.78 16.46
N ARG A 111 -3.62 18.68 15.51
CA ARG A 111 -2.35 18.77 14.76
C ARG A 111 -1.21 19.36 15.58
N SER A 112 -1.50 19.97 16.73
CA SER A 112 -0.50 20.51 17.64
C SER A 112 0.06 19.44 18.57
N ALA A 113 -0.71 18.37 18.83
CA ALA A 113 -0.27 17.26 19.66
C ALA A 113 0.95 16.53 19.06
N PRO A 114 2.03 16.31 19.85
CA PRO A 114 3.24 15.64 19.37
C PRO A 114 2.98 14.26 18.77
N ILE A 115 2.05 13.49 19.33
CA ILE A 115 1.73 12.15 18.81
C ILE A 115 1.07 12.21 17.41
N THR A 116 0.21 13.19 17.18
CA THR A 116 -0.38 13.43 15.86
C THR A 116 0.69 13.86 14.86
N GLN A 117 1.65 14.70 15.27
CA GLN A 117 2.77 15.09 14.39
C GLN A 117 3.65 13.89 14.01
N VAL A 118 3.95 13.00 14.97
CA VAL A 118 4.67 11.75 14.70
C VAL A 118 3.89 10.88 13.71
N HIS A 119 2.58 10.71 13.91
CA HIS A 119 1.71 9.96 12.99
C HIS A 119 1.76 10.54 11.57
N LEU A 120 1.61 11.86 11.43
CA LEU A 120 1.63 12.55 10.15
C LEU A 120 2.99 12.41 9.46
N LEU A 121 4.09 12.59 10.20
CA LEU A 121 5.44 12.43 9.69
C LEU A 121 5.67 11.01 9.15
N ILE A 122 5.36 9.98 9.94
CA ILE A 122 5.54 8.57 9.54
C ILE A 122 4.71 8.26 8.29
N SER A 123 3.44 8.69 8.27
CA SER A 123 2.52 8.44 7.16
C SER A 123 2.99 9.08 5.85
N GLN A 124 3.55 10.28 5.92
CA GLN A 124 4.12 10.97 4.76
C GLN A 124 5.44 10.35 4.31
N LEU A 125 6.32 10.02 5.27
CA LEU A 125 7.60 9.36 4.98
C LEU A 125 7.42 8.00 4.31
N GLY A 126 6.35 7.27 4.62
CA GLY A 126 6.02 5.97 4.01
C GLY A 126 5.87 6.01 2.48
N LEU A 127 5.47 7.16 1.92
CA LEU A 127 5.26 7.34 0.48
C LEU A 127 6.58 7.47 -0.30
N LEU A 128 7.62 8.04 0.31
CA LEU A 128 8.90 8.29 -0.35
C LEU A 128 9.59 7.00 -0.84
N PRO A 129 9.83 5.97 0.01
CA PRO A 129 10.48 4.75 -0.47
C PRO A 129 9.62 4.02 -1.50
N TRP A 130 8.29 4.09 -1.38
CA TRP A 130 7.39 3.52 -2.39
C TRP A 130 7.62 4.20 -3.75
N LEU A 131 7.55 5.53 -3.79
CA LEU A 131 7.73 6.29 -5.02
C LEU A 131 9.12 6.05 -5.63
N ILE A 132 10.17 6.06 -4.80
CA ILE A 132 11.54 5.75 -5.23
C ILE A 132 11.60 4.35 -5.87
N ALA A 133 10.98 3.34 -5.26
CA ALA A 133 10.93 2.00 -5.81
C ALA A 133 10.29 1.99 -7.19
N LEU A 134 9.14 2.64 -7.35
CA LEU A 134 8.40 2.70 -8.62
C LEU A 134 9.22 3.40 -9.71
N LEU A 135 9.83 4.54 -9.40
CA LEU A 135 10.68 5.27 -10.35
C LEU A 135 11.86 4.41 -10.84
N VAL A 136 12.51 3.67 -9.94
CA VAL A 136 13.59 2.75 -10.33
C VAL A 136 13.05 1.62 -11.22
N LEU A 137 11.87 1.08 -10.94
CA LEU A 137 11.27 0.02 -11.76
C LEU A 137 10.86 0.49 -13.15
N MET A 138 10.45 1.74 -13.29
CA MET A 138 10.15 2.35 -14.58
C MET A 138 11.37 2.41 -15.49
N THR A 139 12.60 2.52 -14.95
CA THR A 139 13.81 2.49 -15.80
C THR A 139 14.05 1.14 -16.51
N ARG A 140 13.27 0.09 -16.17
CA ARG A 140 13.40 -1.26 -16.72
C ARG A 140 12.56 -1.54 -17.96
N PHE A 141 11.97 -0.53 -18.62
CA PHE A 141 11.19 -0.70 -19.85
C PHE A 141 11.94 -1.45 -20.98
N GLY A 142 13.27 -1.35 -21.04
CA GLY A 142 14.09 -2.03 -22.04
C GLY A 142 14.19 -3.55 -21.86
N ASP A 143 13.82 -4.07 -20.70
CA ASP A 143 13.82 -5.51 -20.43
C ASP A 143 12.40 -6.09 -20.67
N ARG A 144 12.25 -6.87 -21.75
CA ARG A 144 10.96 -7.48 -22.12
C ARG A 144 10.33 -8.28 -20.98
N ALA A 145 11.14 -8.93 -20.14
CA ALA A 145 10.64 -9.71 -19.01
C ALA A 145 10.04 -8.83 -17.91
N HIS A 146 10.48 -7.58 -17.79
CA HIS A 146 10.05 -6.65 -16.73
C HIS A 146 9.18 -5.49 -17.25
N ARG A 147 8.94 -5.40 -18.56
CA ARG A 147 8.15 -4.34 -19.19
C ARG A 147 6.74 -4.17 -18.60
N PRO A 148 5.96 -5.23 -18.31
CA PRO A 148 4.64 -5.06 -17.71
C PRO A 148 4.69 -4.41 -16.32
N LEU A 149 5.70 -4.76 -15.53
CA LEU A 149 5.91 -4.20 -14.20
C LEU A 149 6.35 -2.72 -14.25
N ALA A 150 7.18 -2.37 -15.24
CA ALA A 150 7.51 -0.98 -15.52
C ALA A 150 6.26 -0.17 -15.92
N LEU A 151 5.36 -0.76 -16.74
CA LEU A 151 4.09 -0.14 -17.12
C LEU A 151 3.15 0.02 -15.93
N ILE A 152 2.95 -1.01 -15.10
CA ILE A 152 2.15 -0.93 -13.87
C ILE A 152 2.67 0.20 -12.98
N SER A 153 3.99 0.30 -12.82
CA SER A 153 4.63 1.34 -12.02
C SER A 153 4.42 2.74 -12.61
N LEU A 154 4.58 2.91 -13.93
CA LEU A 154 4.31 4.17 -14.62
C LEU A 154 2.85 4.62 -14.44
N LEU A 155 1.89 3.73 -14.73
CA LEU A 155 0.46 4.05 -14.61
C LEU A 155 0.08 4.42 -13.18
N THR A 156 0.70 3.76 -12.20
CA THR A 156 0.50 4.07 -10.79
C THR A 156 1.07 5.44 -10.42
N VAL A 157 2.27 5.80 -10.90
CA VAL A 157 2.84 7.14 -10.69
C VAL A 157 1.96 8.21 -11.34
N VAL A 158 1.44 7.97 -12.54
CA VAL A 158 0.49 8.88 -13.19
C VAL A 158 -0.80 9.03 -12.37
N ALA A 159 -1.36 7.93 -11.86
CA ALA A 159 -2.53 7.97 -10.99
C ALA A 159 -2.24 8.76 -9.69
N PHE A 160 -1.07 8.54 -9.07
CA PHE A 160 -0.63 9.26 -7.88
C PHE A 160 -0.52 10.77 -8.13
N ILE A 161 0.08 11.18 -9.25
CA ILE A 161 0.14 12.58 -9.67
C ILE A 161 -1.28 13.13 -9.87
N GLY A 162 -2.16 12.39 -10.55
CA GLY A 162 -3.55 12.81 -10.75
C GLY A 162 -4.27 13.08 -9.44
N VAL A 163 -4.04 12.24 -8.43
CA VAL A 163 -4.61 12.44 -7.10
C VAL A 163 -4.02 13.67 -6.38
N ILE A 164 -2.72 13.97 -6.56
CA ILE A 164 -2.12 15.24 -6.08
C ILE A 164 -2.78 16.44 -6.77
N VAL A 165 -3.00 16.38 -8.09
CA VAL A 165 -3.66 17.46 -8.84
C VAL A 165 -5.09 17.68 -8.34
N LEU A 166 -5.86 16.62 -8.10
CA LEU A 166 -7.20 16.73 -7.52
C LEU A 166 -7.18 17.38 -6.14
N TYR A 167 -6.22 17.02 -5.30
CA TYR A 167 -6.05 17.65 -3.98
C TYR A 167 -5.72 19.14 -4.12
N ALA A 168 -4.77 19.50 -4.99
CA ALA A 168 -4.38 20.89 -5.25
C ALA A 168 -5.50 21.73 -5.88
N ALA A 169 -6.39 21.11 -6.64
CA ALA A 169 -7.60 21.74 -7.19
C ALA A 169 -8.71 21.97 -6.15
N GLY A 170 -8.48 21.65 -4.88
CA GLY A 170 -9.40 21.95 -3.77
C GLY A 170 -10.40 20.85 -3.45
N VAL A 171 -10.42 19.73 -4.19
CA VAL A 171 -11.35 18.61 -3.91
C VAL A 171 -11.07 18.00 -2.52
N GLY A 172 -9.81 18.03 -2.10
CA GLY A 172 -9.40 17.57 -0.76
C GLY A 172 -9.86 18.47 0.39
N ALA A 173 -10.22 19.73 0.13
CA ALA A 173 -10.71 20.63 1.17
C ALA A 173 -12.12 20.26 1.62
N THR A 174 -12.95 19.76 0.70
CA THR A 174 -14.34 19.35 1.00
C THR A 174 -14.45 17.87 1.32
N THR A 175 -13.58 17.02 0.76
CA THR A 175 -13.65 15.55 0.95
C THR A 175 -12.28 14.95 1.30
N PRO A 176 -11.64 15.37 2.40
CA PRO A 176 -10.30 14.91 2.76
C PRO A 176 -10.24 13.40 3.02
N GLY A 177 -11.30 12.82 3.61
CA GLY A 177 -11.44 11.38 3.82
C GLY A 177 -11.44 10.57 2.51
N LEU A 178 -12.08 11.09 1.46
CA LEU A 178 -12.08 10.48 0.13
C LEU A 178 -10.68 10.54 -0.49
N MET A 179 -10.00 11.69 -0.42
CA MET A 179 -8.64 11.84 -0.95
C MET A 179 -7.68 10.86 -0.30
N GLN A 180 -7.76 10.68 1.02
CA GLN A 180 -6.91 9.72 1.72
C GLN A 180 -7.17 8.27 1.26
N ARG A 181 -8.42 7.89 1.00
CA ARG A 181 -8.77 6.58 0.44
C ARG A 181 -8.23 6.38 -0.97
N LEU A 182 -8.29 7.41 -1.81
CA LEU A 182 -7.66 7.38 -3.14
C LEU A 182 -6.14 7.19 -3.04
N TRP A 183 -5.48 7.85 -2.08
CA TRP A 183 -4.05 7.67 -1.83
C TRP A 183 -3.74 6.21 -1.48
N PHE A 184 -4.48 5.63 -0.53
CA PHE A 184 -4.33 4.22 -0.17
C PHE A 184 -4.63 3.29 -1.34
N ALA A 185 -5.67 3.56 -2.13
CA ALA A 185 -6.03 2.76 -3.28
C ALA A 185 -4.92 2.73 -4.33
N VAL A 186 -4.25 3.85 -4.59
CA VAL A 186 -3.13 3.92 -5.54
C VAL A 186 -1.92 3.16 -4.99
N VAL A 187 -1.53 3.39 -3.74
CA VAL A 187 -0.34 2.75 -3.14
C VAL A 187 -0.53 1.24 -3.01
N LEU A 188 -1.63 0.81 -2.37
CA LEU A 188 -1.93 -0.62 -2.18
C LEU A 188 -2.30 -1.29 -3.50
N GLY A 189 -2.94 -0.57 -4.42
CA GLY A 189 -3.31 -1.07 -5.74
C GLY A 189 -2.10 -1.47 -6.57
N TRP A 190 -0.97 -0.76 -6.42
CA TRP A 190 0.30 -1.19 -7.02
C TRP A 190 0.76 -2.54 -6.50
N PHE A 191 0.77 -2.74 -5.17
CA PHE A 191 1.14 -4.02 -4.57
C PHE A 191 0.21 -5.15 -5.03
N ALA A 192 -1.09 -4.86 -5.15
CA ALA A 192 -2.07 -5.81 -5.67
C ALA A 192 -1.80 -6.20 -7.13
N ALA A 193 -1.68 -5.20 -8.02
CA ALA A 193 -1.47 -5.42 -9.45
C ALA A 193 -0.13 -6.11 -9.74
N ALA A 194 0.96 -5.62 -9.14
CA ALA A 194 2.29 -6.20 -9.30
C ALA A 194 2.35 -7.63 -8.73
N GLY A 195 1.77 -7.84 -7.54
CA GLY A 195 1.70 -9.14 -6.89
C GLY A 195 0.96 -10.19 -7.73
N LEU A 196 -0.23 -9.84 -8.25
CA LEU A 196 -1.01 -10.72 -9.13
C LEU A 196 -0.25 -11.05 -10.42
N TRP A 197 0.28 -10.04 -11.11
CA TRP A 197 1.00 -10.24 -12.37
C TRP A 197 2.21 -11.18 -12.18
N LEU A 198 3.03 -10.94 -11.16
CA LEU A 198 4.20 -11.78 -10.85
C LEU A 198 3.80 -13.20 -10.43
N ALA A 199 2.74 -13.34 -9.63
CA ALA A 199 2.26 -14.64 -9.18
C ALA A 199 1.70 -15.51 -10.32
N VAL A 200 1.07 -14.88 -11.32
CA VAL A 200 0.58 -15.56 -12.53
C VAL A 200 1.74 -15.92 -13.46
N GLY A 201 2.69 -15.00 -13.69
CA GLY A 201 3.86 -15.23 -14.54
C GLY A 201 4.74 -16.39 -14.06
N GLN A 202 4.91 -16.54 -12.74
CA GLN A 202 5.57 -17.70 -12.11
C GLN A 202 4.91 -19.03 -12.48
N GLY A 203 3.57 -19.06 -12.59
CA GLY A 203 2.82 -20.26 -12.95
C GLY A 203 2.94 -20.65 -14.43
N ALA A 204 3.17 -19.68 -15.32
CA ALA A 204 3.35 -19.93 -16.74
C ALA A 204 4.76 -20.44 -17.08
N GLY A 205 5.80 -19.84 -16.48
CA GLY A 205 7.20 -20.28 -16.69
C GLY A 205 7.46 -21.72 -16.21
N ALA A 206 6.81 -22.15 -15.12
CA ALA A 206 6.90 -23.52 -14.62
C ALA A 206 6.30 -24.56 -15.58
N ARG A 207 5.22 -24.21 -16.31
CA ARG A 207 4.56 -25.12 -17.25
C ARG A 207 5.38 -25.35 -18.51
N HIS A 208 6.16 -24.36 -18.95
CA HIS A 208 7.04 -24.53 -20.11
C HIS A 208 8.29 -25.38 -19.81
N ALA A 209 8.81 -25.35 -18.58
CA ALA A 209 9.94 -26.20 -18.19
C ALA A 209 9.59 -27.69 -18.17
N VAL A 210 8.38 -28.05 -17.71
CA VAL A 210 7.93 -29.46 -17.62
C VAL A 210 7.64 -30.08 -18.99
N VAL A 211 7.27 -29.29 -20.00
CA VAL A 211 7.00 -29.79 -21.36
C VAL A 211 8.30 -29.96 -22.18
N GLY A 212 9.40 -29.31 -21.78
CA GLY A 212 10.69 -29.39 -22.47
C GLY A 212 11.50 -30.65 -22.18
N GLU A 213 11.30 -31.28 -21.02
CA GLU A 213 12.08 -32.47 -20.59
C GLU A 213 11.50 -33.81 -21.09
N GLY A 214 10.34 -33.80 -21.75
CA GLY A 214 9.67 -35.01 -22.25
C GLY A 214 9.99 -35.38 -23.71
N ARG A 215 10.99 -34.76 -24.33
CA ARG A 215 11.43 -35.04 -25.71
C ARG A 215 12.96 -35.20 -25.75
N GLY A 216 13.43 -36.27 -25.10
CA GLY A 216 14.79 -36.79 -25.24
C GLY A 216 14.70 -38.26 -25.58
#